data_AF-A0A7S2QDK6-F1
#
_entry.id   AF-A0A7S2QDK6-F1
#
_cell.length_a   1.000
_cell.length_b   1.000
_cell.length_c   1.000
_cell.angle_alpha   90.00
_cell.angle_beta   90.00
_cell.angle_gamma   90.00
#
_symmetry.space_group_name_H-M   'P 1'
#
loop_
_entity.id
_entity.type
_entity.pdbx_description
1 polymer ?
#
loop_
_entity_poly.entity_id
_entity_poly.type
_entity_poly.pdbx_seq_one_letter_code
_entity_poly.pdbx_strand_id
1 'polypeptide(L)'
;ETVLGWLPGVAACARSEQPLSHLRVALQCGGSDAFSGVSGNPAAGWAAKRLIEHGGSAVLAETDELIGAESYVLSRVRDSATAERFLRTVERYKRLLAWHGQSAESNPSGGNKLRGLYNIALKSLGAAKKKHVDVRLDGVLEYGEPPEPGARGYYFMDSPGNDLESVAGQVASGCNVVVFITGNGSVTNFPFVPTTKVLTTSERFNLLQEDMDFNAGRFQDGGAAMADLGEELFNDLVRVASGERTKGERAGHSQVSIWRTWAQSGPGAGGSGDFAVDELAGRPLALRGDAESRADDARVVEESAAPRRERIGLVLPTSLCSGEVARLIADGLGASRDAGSQGEPALAAAFDRFVALPHTEGCGVGHAAGGEQLFARVLLGHLQHPAVAAALLLEHGCEKTHNAWASEELANRGVPAERFGFASV
;
A
#
# COMPACT_ATOMS: atom_id res chain seq x y z
N GLU A 1 6.74 -2.23 32.92
CA GLU A 1 6.11 -1.31 33.90
C GLU A 1 5.60 -0.02 33.26
N THR A 2 6.39 0.71 32.47
CA THR A 2 5.97 1.99 31.84
C THR A 2 4.65 1.92 31.06
N VAL A 3 4.52 0.98 30.12
CA VAL A 3 3.28 0.83 29.32
C VAL A 3 2.09 0.44 30.19
N LEU A 4 2.28 -0.49 31.14
CA LEU A 4 1.23 -0.93 32.06
C LEU A 4 0.73 0.22 32.96
N GLY A 5 1.61 1.15 33.31
CA GLY A 5 1.25 2.35 34.07
C GLY A 5 0.38 3.36 33.30
N TRP A 6 0.38 3.33 31.97
CA TRP A 6 -0.47 4.19 31.15
C TRP A 6 -1.90 3.64 30.96
N LEU A 7 -2.07 2.31 31.08
CA LEU A 7 -3.35 1.64 30.79
C LEU A 7 -4.54 2.22 31.57
N PRO A 8 -4.45 2.51 32.89
CA PRO A 8 -5.58 3.07 33.62
C PRO A 8 -6.02 4.44 33.08
N GLY A 9 -5.05 5.28 32.70
CA GLY A 9 -5.34 6.61 32.13
C GLY A 9 -6.00 6.53 30.76
N VAL A 10 -5.48 5.66 29.88
CA VAL A 10 -6.05 5.44 28.54
C VAL A 10 -7.44 4.80 28.64
N ALA A 11 -7.63 3.82 29.53
CA ALA A 11 -8.92 3.15 29.73
C ALA A 11 -10.01 4.07 30.30
N ALA A 12 -9.62 5.16 30.98
CA ALA A 12 -10.54 6.16 31.50
C ALA A 12 -10.98 7.20 30.44
N CYS A 13 -10.33 7.26 29.27
CA CYS A 13 -10.72 8.17 28.20
C CYS A 13 -12.07 7.75 27.60
N ALA A 14 -13.05 8.66 27.64
CA ALA A 14 -14.34 8.48 26.98
C ALA A 14 -14.44 9.38 25.75
N ARG A 15 -15.17 8.91 24.72
CA ARG A 15 -15.52 9.75 23.57
C ARG A 15 -16.44 10.88 24.03
N SER A 16 -16.29 12.04 23.40
CA SER A 16 -17.18 13.18 23.58
C SER A 16 -17.56 13.75 22.21
N GLU A 17 -18.61 14.55 22.16
CA GLU A 17 -18.91 15.35 20.97
C GLU A 17 -17.74 16.32 20.69
N GLN A 18 -17.33 16.40 19.43
CA GLN A 18 -16.22 17.24 18.97
C GLN A 18 -16.59 17.84 17.60
N PRO A 19 -16.17 19.08 17.30
CA PRO A 19 -16.44 19.66 15.99
C PRO A 19 -15.66 18.91 14.89
N LEU A 20 -16.28 18.72 13.73
CA LEU A 20 -15.67 18.09 12.55
C LEU A 20 -14.38 18.76 12.09
N SER A 21 -14.13 19.99 12.51
CA SER A 21 -12.88 20.70 12.25
C SER A 21 -11.61 20.04 12.84
N HIS A 22 -11.76 19.06 13.73
CA HIS A 22 -10.66 18.21 14.22
C HIS A 22 -10.43 16.94 13.39
N LEU A 23 -11.31 16.62 12.46
CA LEU A 23 -11.17 15.46 11.60
C LEU A 23 -10.24 15.80 10.42
N ARG A 24 -9.22 14.96 10.24
CA ARG A 24 -8.26 15.05 9.15
C ARG A 24 -8.15 13.68 8.48
N VAL A 25 -8.61 13.61 7.24
CA VAL A 25 -8.65 12.35 6.49
C VAL A 25 -7.41 12.18 5.63
N ALA A 26 -6.83 10.97 5.65
CA ALA A 26 -5.80 10.53 4.74
C ALA A 26 -6.47 9.99 3.46
N LEU A 27 -6.05 10.45 2.29
CA LEU A 27 -6.54 9.97 1.00
C LEU A 27 -5.43 9.13 0.36
N GLN A 28 -5.66 7.82 0.26
CA GLN A 28 -4.63 6.86 -0.14
C GLN A 28 -5.15 5.91 -1.23
N CYS A 29 -4.32 5.62 -2.23
CA CYS A 29 -4.55 4.50 -3.14
C CYS A 29 -3.84 3.22 -2.64
N GLY A 30 -4.36 2.06 -3.02
CA GLY A 30 -3.60 0.81 -2.96
C GLY A 30 -3.52 0.13 -4.32
N GLY A 31 -4.16 -1.02 -4.45
CA GLY A 31 -4.29 -1.72 -5.74
C GLY A 31 -5.18 -1.01 -6.76
N SER A 32 -4.71 0.09 -7.35
CA SER A 32 -5.43 0.86 -8.39
C SER A 32 -5.78 0.00 -9.61
N ASP A 33 -6.90 0.34 -10.25
CA ASP A 33 -7.45 -0.24 -11.47
C ASP A 33 -7.94 0.86 -12.43
N ALA A 34 -8.42 0.47 -13.62
CA ALA A 34 -8.97 1.41 -14.61
C ALA A 34 -10.16 2.26 -14.09
N PHE A 35 -10.85 1.80 -13.05
CA PHE A 35 -12.05 2.44 -12.51
C PHE A 35 -11.78 3.35 -11.32
N SER A 36 -10.58 3.28 -10.74
CA SER A 36 -10.19 4.07 -9.57
C SER A 36 -10.40 5.57 -9.80
N GLY A 37 -9.99 6.08 -10.96
CA GLY A 37 -10.20 7.47 -11.37
C GLY A 37 -11.62 7.85 -11.79
N VAL A 38 -12.54 6.87 -11.86
CA VAL A 38 -13.93 7.03 -12.32
C VAL A 38 -14.92 6.95 -11.16
N SER A 39 -14.67 6.07 -10.18
CA SER A 39 -15.55 5.80 -9.04
C SER A 39 -14.94 6.19 -7.69
N GLY A 40 -14.01 5.38 -7.18
CA GLY A 40 -13.49 5.48 -5.81
C GLY A 40 -12.78 6.80 -5.51
N ASN A 41 -11.88 7.26 -6.39
CA ASN A 41 -11.15 8.51 -6.18
C ASN A 41 -12.07 9.74 -6.22
N PRO A 42 -12.99 9.89 -7.21
CA PRO A 42 -13.99 10.94 -7.18
C PRO A 42 -14.91 10.93 -5.95
N ALA A 43 -15.34 9.76 -5.47
CA ALA A 43 -16.18 9.64 -4.28
C ALA A 43 -15.44 10.13 -3.02
N ALA A 44 -14.18 9.73 -2.86
CA ALA A 44 -13.31 10.22 -1.80
C ALA A 44 -13.07 11.74 -1.90
N GLY A 45 -12.91 12.27 -3.12
CA GLY A 45 -12.80 13.71 -3.35
C GLY A 45 -14.04 14.50 -2.95
N TRP A 46 -15.24 13.96 -3.21
CA TRP A 46 -16.49 14.55 -2.73
C TRP A 46 -16.60 14.52 -1.20
N ALA A 47 -16.30 13.39 -0.57
CA ALA A 47 -16.33 13.27 0.89
C ALA A 47 -15.33 14.25 1.55
N ALA A 48 -14.13 14.38 0.98
CA ALA A 48 -13.13 15.35 1.40
C ALA A 48 -13.62 16.81 1.25
N LYS A 49 -14.28 17.14 0.14
CA LYS A 49 -14.91 18.47 -0.06
C LYS A 49 -15.92 18.77 1.05
N ARG A 50 -16.83 17.83 1.35
CA ARG A 50 -17.85 18.01 2.39
C ARG A 50 -17.19 18.21 3.76
N LEU A 51 -16.17 17.43 4.09
CA LEU A 51 -15.42 17.62 5.33
C LEU A 51 -14.75 19.01 5.41
N ILE A 52 -14.14 19.48 4.32
CA ILE A 52 -13.51 20.81 4.26
C ILE A 52 -14.54 21.93 4.45
N GLU A 53 -15.75 21.78 3.91
CA GLU A 53 -16.85 22.74 4.15
C GLU A 53 -17.27 22.82 5.63
N HIS A 54 -17.07 21.74 6.39
CA HIS A 54 -17.23 21.69 7.85
C HIS A 54 -15.96 22.08 8.62
N GLY A 55 -14.95 22.63 7.93
CA GLY A 55 -13.72 23.12 8.52
C GLY A 55 -12.73 22.01 8.91
N GLY A 56 -12.90 20.78 8.41
CA GLY A 56 -11.94 19.69 8.58
C GLY A 56 -10.77 19.78 7.60
N SER A 57 -10.04 18.68 7.42
CA SER A 57 -8.91 18.63 6.47
C SER A 57 -8.83 17.31 5.73
N ALA A 58 -8.23 17.34 4.54
CA ALA A 58 -7.87 16.15 3.78
C ALA A 58 -6.41 16.23 3.34
N VAL A 59 -5.70 15.11 3.39
CA VAL A 59 -4.29 15.02 2.99
C VAL A 59 -4.18 13.97 1.90
N LEU A 60 -3.79 14.39 0.70
CA LEU A 60 -3.36 13.52 -0.38
C LEU A 60 -1.84 13.34 -0.29
N ALA A 61 -1.33 12.17 -0.68
CA ALA A 61 0.10 11.90 -0.72
C ALA A 61 0.47 11.25 -2.08
N GLU A 62 1.49 10.40 -2.11
CA GLU A 62 1.88 9.60 -3.28
C GLU A 62 2.44 10.45 -4.45
N THR A 63 3.62 11.04 -4.26
CA THR A 63 4.20 12.00 -5.22
C THR A 63 4.37 11.42 -6.62
N ASP A 64 4.81 10.16 -6.72
CA ASP A 64 4.94 9.46 -8.00
C ASP A 64 3.60 9.17 -8.67
N GLU A 65 2.49 9.06 -7.92
CA GLU A 65 1.14 8.93 -8.47
C GLU A 65 0.54 10.25 -8.94
N LEU A 66 1.23 11.40 -8.83
CA LEU A 66 0.75 12.68 -9.35
C LEU A 66 1.60 13.25 -10.48
N ILE A 67 2.66 12.54 -10.88
CA ILE A 67 3.53 12.96 -11.98
C ILE A 67 2.71 12.91 -13.29
N GLY A 68 2.58 14.07 -13.96
CA GLY A 68 1.74 14.25 -15.14
C GLY A 68 0.32 14.74 -14.86
N ALA A 69 -0.10 14.90 -13.58
CA ALA A 69 -1.38 15.46 -13.19
C ALA A 69 -1.27 16.84 -12.52
N GLU A 70 -0.11 17.49 -12.63
CA GLU A 70 0.19 18.76 -11.96
C GLU A 70 -0.81 19.86 -12.35
N SER A 71 -1.23 19.89 -13.61
CA SER A 71 -2.23 20.86 -14.10
C SER A 71 -3.59 20.72 -13.42
N TYR A 72 -4.01 19.50 -13.07
CA TYR A 72 -5.25 19.25 -12.35
C TYR A 72 -5.13 19.63 -10.88
N VAL A 73 -4.01 19.29 -10.24
CA VAL A 73 -3.76 19.62 -8.83
C VAL A 73 -3.69 21.14 -8.65
N LEU A 74 -2.98 21.83 -9.55
CA LEU A 74 -2.75 23.28 -9.52
C LEU A 74 -3.91 24.09 -10.12
N SER A 75 -4.96 23.46 -10.66
CA SER A 75 -6.11 24.16 -11.25
C SER A 75 -6.83 25.08 -10.24
N ARG A 76 -6.71 24.75 -8.94
CA ARG A 76 -7.08 25.60 -7.81
C ARG A 76 -6.03 25.45 -6.73
N VAL A 77 -5.20 26.47 -6.55
CA VAL A 77 -4.14 26.52 -5.53
C VAL A 77 -4.25 27.82 -4.73
N ARG A 78 -3.85 27.79 -3.46
CA ARG A 78 -3.92 28.95 -2.55
C ARG A 78 -3.21 30.17 -3.10
N ASP A 79 -1.96 29.98 -3.49
CA ASP A 79 -1.03 31.04 -3.90
C ASP A 79 0.10 30.44 -4.74
N SER A 80 0.92 31.30 -5.34
CA SER A 80 2.08 30.89 -6.14
C SER A 80 3.12 30.15 -5.30
N ALA A 81 3.31 30.52 -4.03
CA ALA A 81 4.28 29.86 -3.15
C ALA A 81 3.94 28.37 -2.93
N THR A 82 2.66 28.06 -2.74
CA THR A 82 2.14 26.69 -2.62
C THR A 82 2.30 25.94 -3.94
N ALA A 83 2.00 26.57 -5.08
CA ALA A 83 2.18 25.97 -6.40
C ALA A 83 3.66 25.62 -6.68
N GLU A 84 4.56 26.55 -6.40
CA GLU A 84 6.00 26.33 -6.54
C GLU A 84 6.51 25.25 -5.58
N ARG A 85 6.02 25.20 -4.34
CA ARG A 85 6.38 24.14 -3.39
C ARG A 85 5.95 22.77 -3.91
N PHE A 86 4.74 22.65 -4.47
CA PHE A 86 4.26 21.41 -5.08
C PHE A 86 5.15 20.98 -6.26
N LEU A 87 5.41 21.89 -7.21
CA LEU A 87 6.26 21.58 -8.36
C LEU A 87 7.70 21.20 -7.95
N ARG A 88 8.29 21.92 -6.97
CA ARG A 88 9.60 21.56 -6.42
C ARG A 88 9.61 20.18 -5.77
N THR A 89 8.52 19.81 -5.09
CA THR A 89 8.37 18.49 -4.46
C THR A 89 8.38 17.39 -5.54
N VAL A 90 7.59 17.56 -6.60
CA VAL A 90 7.55 16.63 -7.75
C VAL A 90 8.93 16.49 -8.39
N GLU A 91 9.63 17.59 -8.66
CA GLU A 91 10.96 17.55 -9.27
C GLU A 91 12.03 16.95 -8.32
N ARG A 92 11.94 17.23 -7.01
CA ARG A 92 12.80 16.60 -6.01
C ARG A 92 12.60 15.09 -5.99
N TYR A 93 11.36 14.62 -6.06
CA TYR A 93 11.03 13.20 -6.08
C TYR A 93 11.50 12.51 -7.39
N LYS A 94 11.30 13.13 -8.55
CA LYS A 94 11.86 12.63 -9.84
C LYS A 94 13.38 12.46 -9.78
N ARG A 95 14.06 13.43 -9.17
CA ARG A 95 15.52 13.38 -8.98
C ARG A 95 15.93 12.28 -8.00
N LEU A 96 15.19 12.08 -6.90
CA LEU A 96 15.39 10.94 -6.00
C LEU A 96 15.30 9.61 -6.77
N LEU A 97 14.24 9.40 -7.55
CA LEU A 97 14.09 8.21 -8.38
C LEU A 97 15.29 8.01 -9.32
N ALA A 98 15.70 9.07 -10.02
CA ALA A 98 16.82 9.03 -10.95
C ALA A 98 18.16 8.68 -10.27
N TRP A 99 18.38 9.10 -9.02
CA TRP A 99 19.54 8.67 -8.22
C TRP A 99 19.54 7.15 -7.93
N HIS A 100 18.37 6.53 -7.92
CA HIS A 100 18.21 5.08 -7.82
C HIS A 100 18.04 4.39 -9.18
N GLY A 101 18.31 5.10 -10.28
CA GLY A 101 18.16 4.61 -11.64
C GLY A 101 16.70 4.41 -12.10
N GLN A 102 15.72 4.80 -11.28
CA GLN A 102 14.29 4.67 -11.56
C GLN A 102 13.73 5.95 -12.20
N SER A 103 12.56 5.84 -12.80
CA SER A 103 11.77 6.98 -13.27
C SER A 103 10.31 6.84 -12.85
N ALA A 104 9.55 7.93 -12.97
CA ALA A 104 8.11 7.93 -12.72
C ALA A 104 7.34 6.92 -13.60
N GLU A 105 7.84 6.62 -14.80
CA GLU A 105 7.25 5.64 -15.73
C GLU A 105 7.29 4.20 -15.19
N SER A 106 8.08 3.94 -14.13
CA SER A 106 8.07 2.67 -13.42
C SER A 106 6.78 2.42 -12.62
N ASN A 107 5.88 3.41 -12.59
CA ASN A 107 4.52 3.38 -12.10
C ASN A 107 3.61 3.75 -13.31
N PRO A 108 2.55 3.02 -13.69
CA PRO A 108 1.85 1.92 -13.03
C PRO A 108 2.67 0.64 -12.81
N SER A 109 2.41 -0.07 -11.70
CA SER A 109 2.97 -1.41 -11.46
C SER A 109 2.44 -2.43 -12.46
N GLY A 110 3.08 -3.61 -12.54
CA GLY A 110 2.60 -4.72 -13.38
C GLY A 110 1.14 -5.08 -13.11
N GLY A 111 0.76 -5.20 -11.83
CA GLY A 111 -0.63 -5.45 -11.44
C GLY A 111 -1.60 -4.33 -11.86
N ASN A 112 -1.17 -3.06 -11.82
CA ASN A 112 -2.00 -1.96 -12.33
C ASN A 112 -2.20 -2.03 -13.86
N LYS A 113 -1.13 -2.35 -14.61
CA LYS A 113 -1.20 -2.52 -16.08
C LYS A 113 -2.15 -3.65 -16.45
N LEU A 114 -2.08 -4.78 -15.76
CA LEU A 114 -3.00 -5.91 -15.93
C LEU A 114 -4.47 -5.51 -15.72
N ARG A 115 -4.73 -4.57 -14.81
CA ARG A 115 -6.07 -4.04 -14.49
C ARG A 115 -6.46 -2.80 -15.31
N GLY A 116 -5.78 -2.53 -16.43
CA GLY A 116 -6.18 -1.54 -17.42
C GLY A 116 -5.62 -0.12 -17.23
N LEU A 117 -4.63 0.07 -16.34
CA LEU A 117 -3.89 1.33 -16.23
C LEU A 117 -2.62 1.27 -17.10
N TYR A 118 -2.70 1.76 -18.34
CA TYR A 118 -1.66 1.56 -19.35
C TYR A 118 -0.39 2.41 -19.16
N ASN A 119 -0.51 3.61 -18.58
CA ASN A 119 0.60 4.54 -18.43
C ASN A 119 0.44 5.44 -17.21
N ILE A 120 1.53 6.14 -16.86
CA ILE A 120 1.57 7.01 -15.69
C ILE A 120 0.55 8.14 -15.79
N ALA A 121 0.38 8.76 -16.95
CA ALA A 121 -0.52 9.89 -17.11
C ALA A 121 -1.98 9.55 -16.77
N LEU A 122 -2.48 8.38 -17.22
CA LEU A 122 -3.82 7.89 -16.90
C LEU A 122 -3.97 7.61 -15.40
N LYS A 123 -2.98 6.94 -14.81
CA LYS A 123 -2.96 6.66 -13.36
C LYS A 123 -2.97 7.96 -12.57
N SER A 124 -2.11 8.91 -12.92
CA SER A 124 -1.97 10.17 -12.21
C SER A 124 -3.19 11.06 -12.30
N LEU A 125 -3.81 11.15 -13.49
CA LEU A 125 -5.08 11.87 -13.63
C LEU A 125 -6.18 11.23 -12.78
N GLY A 126 -6.22 9.90 -12.70
CA GLY A 126 -7.14 9.17 -11.83
C GLY A 126 -6.86 9.41 -10.35
N ALA A 127 -5.61 9.35 -9.91
CA ALA A 127 -5.21 9.63 -8.52
C ALA A 127 -5.54 11.07 -8.12
N ALA A 128 -5.30 12.04 -9.00
CA ALA A 128 -5.58 13.44 -8.74
C ALA A 128 -7.07 13.74 -8.50
N LYS A 129 -7.99 12.89 -8.98
CA LYS A 129 -9.45 13.01 -8.71
C LYS A 129 -9.83 12.86 -7.24
N LYS A 130 -8.91 12.41 -6.37
CA LYS A 130 -9.05 12.48 -4.90
C LYS A 130 -9.15 13.94 -4.41
N LYS A 131 -8.75 14.92 -5.23
CA LYS A 131 -9.04 16.34 -5.03
C LYS A 131 -10.26 16.74 -5.86
N HIS A 132 -11.38 17.08 -5.22
CA HIS A 132 -12.53 17.62 -5.94
C HIS A 132 -12.17 18.90 -6.73
N VAL A 133 -12.86 19.16 -7.84
CA VAL A 133 -12.55 20.28 -8.76
C VAL A 133 -12.72 21.66 -8.10
N ASP A 134 -13.64 21.77 -7.15
CA ASP A 134 -13.91 23.01 -6.38
C ASP A 134 -13.01 23.17 -5.16
N VAL A 135 -12.25 22.13 -4.80
CA VAL A 135 -11.33 22.17 -3.67
C VAL A 135 -9.97 22.69 -4.13
N ARG A 136 -9.46 23.64 -3.35
CA ARG A 136 -8.17 24.29 -3.55
C ARG A 136 -7.07 23.55 -2.80
N LEU A 137 -5.89 23.40 -3.38
CA LEU A 137 -4.68 22.99 -2.67
C LEU A 137 -4.24 24.12 -1.72
N ASP A 138 -4.29 23.86 -0.42
CA ASP A 138 -4.01 24.81 0.65
C ASP A 138 -2.58 24.79 1.16
N GLY A 139 -1.85 23.70 0.94
CA GLY A 139 -0.46 23.58 1.36
C GLY A 139 0.19 22.28 0.88
N VAL A 140 1.51 22.24 0.98
CA VAL A 140 2.34 21.07 0.72
C VAL A 140 3.13 20.77 1.99
N LEU A 141 3.22 19.51 2.37
CA LEU A 141 3.86 19.01 3.59
C LEU A 141 5.02 18.09 3.22
N GLU A 142 6.08 18.11 4.01
CA GLU A 142 7.09 17.06 4.02
C GLU A 142 6.51 15.77 4.67
N TYR A 143 7.19 14.64 4.48
CA TYR A 143 6.75 13.36 5.02
C TYR A 143 6.62 13.41 6.55
N GLY A 144 5.41 13.27 7.07
CA GLY A 144 5.13 13.35 8.51
C GLY A 144 5.12 14.77 9.10
N GLU A 145 5.28 15.82 8.28
CA GLU A 145 5.16 17.20 8.72
C GLU A 145 3.70 17.49 9.10
N PRO A 146 3.40 17.89 10.35
CA PRO A 146 2.07 18.33 10.70
C PRO A 146 1.79 19.70 10.07
N PRO A 147 0.59 19.94 9.52
CA PRO A 147 0.16 21.29 9.16
C PRO A 147 0.23 22.24 10.36
N GLU A 148 0.45 23.52 10.07
CA GLU A 148 0.43 24.59 11.07
C GLU A 148 -0.80 24.50 12.01
N PRO A 149 -0.66 24.87 13.30
CA PRO A 149 -1.78 24.88 14.22
C PRO A 149 -2.96 25.68 13.68
N GLY A 150 -4.16 25.09 13.68
CA GLY A 150 -5.37 25.73 13.14
C GLY A 150 -5.50 25.68 11.61
N ALA A 151 -4.52 25.15 10.88
CA ALA A 151 -4.59 25.01 9.43
C ALA A 151 -5.68 24.00 9.02
N ARG A 152 -6.49 24.36 8.01
CA ARG A 152 -7.64 23.60 7.48
C ARG A 152 -7.64 23.63 5.95
N GLY A 153 -8.31 22.65 5.36
CA GLY A 153 -8.44 22.54 3.91
C GLY A 153 -7.74 21.30 3.35
N TYR A 154 -7.27 21.41 2.10
CA TYR A 154 -6.71 20.28 1.37
C TYR A 154 -5.19 20.39 1.24
N TYR A 155 -4.46 19.38 1.70
CA TYR A 155 -3.00 19.36 1.69
C TYR A 155 -2.48 18.24 0.80
N PHE A 156 -1.30 18.45 0.25
CA PHE A 156 -0.50 17.40 -0.37
C PHE A 156 0.71 17.10 0.52
N MET A 157 1.06 15.84 0.74
CA MET A 157 2.24 15.43 1.51
C MET A 157 3.21 14.65 0.62
N ASP A 158 4.49 15.01 0.63
CA ASP A 158 5.51 14.24 -0.10
C ASP A 158 5.65 12.84 0.50
N SER A 159 5.52 11.83 -0.35
CA SER A 159 5.67 10.42 0.02
C SER A 159 5.88 9.55 -1.22
N PRO A 160 6.37 8.31 -1.05
CA PRO A 160 6.28 7.30 -2.09
C PRO A 160 4.84 6.81 -2.24
N GLY A 161 4.52 6.24 -3.40
CA GLY A 161 3.26 5.56 -3.69
C GLY A 161 3.14 4.16 -3.07
N ASN A 162 4.08 3.75 -2.21
CA ASN A 162 3.93 2.53 -1.43
C ASN A 162 2.93 2.77 -0.29
N ASP A 163 1.81 2.04 -0.31
CA ASP A 163 0.62 2.34 0.49
C ASP A 163 0.91 2.53 1.99
N LEU A 164 1.61 1.56 2.59
CA LEU A 164 1.90 1.55 4.02
C LEU A 164 2.83 2.68 4.44
N GLU A 165 3.83 3.00 3.60
CA GLU A 165 4.79 4.07 3.85
C GLU A 165 4.11 5.43 3.74
N SER A 166 3.30 5.63 2.70
CA SER A 166 2.50 6.84 2.50
C SER A 166 1.56 7.12 3.68
N VAL A 167 0.75 6.12 4.08
CA VAL A 167 -0.21 6.26 5.18
C VAL A 167 0.50 6.56 6.49
N ALA A 168 1.65 5.96 6.77
CA ALA A 168 2.40 6.25 7.98
C ALA A 168 2.82 7.72 8.07
N GLY A 169 3.24 8.32 6.94
CA GLY A 169 3.52 9.75 6.87
C GLY A 169 2.25 10.58 7.12
N GLN A 170 1.13 10.23 6.50
CA GLN A 170 -0.13 10.97 6.66
C GLN A 170 -0.62 10.94 8.12
N VAL A 171 -0.52 9.78 8.78
CA VAL A 171 -0.86 9.62 10.20
C VAL A 171 0.10 10.41 11.08
N ALA A 172 1.40 10.43 10.77
CA ALA A 172 2.37 11.28 11.45
C ALA A 172 2.09 12.78 11.27
N SER A 173 1.59 13.18 10.10
CA SER A 173 1.06 14.53 9.82
C SER A 173 -0.29 14.82 10.50
N GLY A 174 -0.82 13.87 11.30
CA GLY A 174 -2.00 14.04 12.13
C GLY A 174 -3.33 13.65 11.48
N CYS A 175 -3.32 12.88 10.39
CA CYS A 175 -4.54 12.23 9.90
C CYS A 175 -5.05 11.21 10.92
N ASN A 176 -6.36 11.23 11.21
CA ASN A 176 -6.99 10.41 12.23
C ASN A 176 -8.07 9.46 11.68
N VAL A 177 -8.30 9.47 10.36
CA VAL A 177 -9.06 8.46 9.61
C VAL A 177 -8.40 8.29 8.23
N VAL A 178 -8.31 7.06 7.73
CA VAL A 178 -7.79 6.76 6.39
C VAL A 178 -8.94 6.38 5.47
N VAL A 179 -8.99 7.00 4.29
CA VAL A 179 -9.81 6.57 3.15
C VAL A 179 -8.89 5.84 2.19
N PHE A 180 -9.03 4.51 2.15
CA PHE A 180 -8.16 3.64 1.37
C PHE A 180 -8.91 3.14 0.13
N ILE A 181 -8.57 3.67 -1.04
CA ILE A 181 -9.23 3.29 -2.30
C ILE A 181 -8.49 2.10 -2.91
N THR A 182 -9.23 1.05 -3.29
CA THR A 182 -8.64 -0.13 -3.92
C THR A 182 -9.56 -0.72 -4.98
N GLY A 183 -8.99 -1.04 -6.14
CA GLY A 183 -9.66 -1.81 -7.17
C GLY A 183 -9.40 -3.31 -7.05
N ASN A 184 -8.27 -3.73 -6.47
CA ASN A 184 -7.98 -5.15 -6.29
C ASN A 184 -8.69 -5.78 -5.07
N GLY A 185 -9.07 -4.99 -4.07
CA GLY A 185 -9.63 -5.54 -2.83
C GLY A 185 -8.65 -5.60 -1.67
N SER A 186 -7.70 -4.67 -1.63
CA SER A 186 -6.72 -4.56 -0.55
C SER A 186 -7.34 -4.63 0.85
N VAL A 187 -6.96 -5.61 1.65
CA VAL A 187 -7.40 -5.73 3.06
C VAL A 187 -6.53 -4.92 4.04
N THR A 188 -5.64 -4.08 3.52
CA THR A 188 -4.70 -3.27 4.30
C THR A 188 -5.42 -2.42 5.34
N ASN A 189 -4.91 -2.42 6.57
CA ASN A 189 -5.48 -1.67 7.68
C ASN A 189 -4.36 -1.17 8.60
N PHE A 190 -4.50 0.04 9.12
CA PHE A 190 -3.45 0.69 9.92
C PHE A 190 -3.67 0.49 11.43
N PRO A 191 -2.60 0.28 12.25
CA PRO A 191 -2.74 0.03 13.70
C PRO A 191 -3.30 1.19 14.51
N PHE A 192 -3.03 2.42 14.10
CA PHE A 192 -3.20 3.59 14.95
C PHE A 192 -4.46 4.41 14.66
N VAL A 193 -5.01 4.27 13.44
CA VAL A 193 -6.18 5.02 12.98
C VAL A 193 -7.09 4.11 12.15
N PRO A 194 -8.42 4.29 12.21
CA PRO A 194 -9.35 3.47 11.44
C PRO A 194 -9.14 3.69 9.93
N THR A 195 -9.24 2.59 9.17
CA THR A 195 -9.08 2.58 7.71
C THR A 195 -10.39 2.15 7.04
N THR A 196 -11.08 3.11 6.41
CA THR A 196 -12.29 2.90 5.62
C THR A 196 -11.89 2.50 4.19
N LYS A 197 -12.15 1.25 3.82
CA LYS A 197 -11.79 0.71 2.50
C LYS A 197 -12.90 0.93 1.48
N VAL A 198 -12.56 1.61 0.40
CA VAL A 198 -13.47 2.01 -0.68
C VAL A 198 -13.15 1.19 -1.92
N LEU A 199 -14.09 0.36 -2.35
CA LEU A 199 -13.91 -0.47 -3.54
C LEU A 199 -14.47 0.19 -4.80
N THR A 200 -13.76 0.03 -5.92
CA THR A 200 -14.04 0.75 -7.17
C THR A 200 -15.16 0.14 -8.03
N THR A 201 -15.45 -1.16 -7.85
CA THR A 201 -16.43 -1.92 -8.66
C THR A 201 -17.37 -2.74 -7.78
N SER A 202 -18.64 -2.84 -8.15
CA SER A 202 -19.66 -3.53 -7.34
C SER A 202 -19.50 -5.05 -7.36
N GLU A 203 -19.11 -5.61 -8.50
CA GLU A 203 -18.86 -7.06 -8.63
C GLU A 203 -17.84 -7.52 -7.58
N ARG A 204 -16.69 -6.83 -7.52
CA ARG A 204 -15.66 -7.18 -6.55
C ARG A 204 -16.05 -6.82 -5.12
N PHE A 205 -16.89 -5.80 -4.92
CA PHE A 205 -17.39 -5.46 -3.59
C PHE A 205 -18.25 -6.58 -3.03
N ASN A 206 -19.12 -7.18 -3.86
CA ASN A 206 -19.97 -8.28 -3.45
C ASN A 206 -19.15 -9.54 -3.08
N LEU A 207 -18.01 -9.77 -3.75
CA LEU A 207 -17.08 -10.85 -3.42
C LEU A 207 -16.35 -10.61 -2.09
N LEU A 208 -15.98 -9.36 -1.80
CA LEU A 208 -15.18 -8.96 -0.64
C LEU A 208 -16.00 -8.17 0.38
N GLN A 209 -17.30 -8.45 0.46
CA GLN A 209 -18.21 -7.64 1.27
C GLN A 209 -17.91 -7.74 2.76
N GLU A 210 -17.24 -8.79 3.23
CA GLU A 210 -16.83 -8.91 4.63
C GLU A 210 -15.58 -8.09 4.95
N ASP A 211 -14.84 -7.65 3.93
CA ASP A 211 -13.60 -6.91 4.07
C ASP A 211 -13.73 -5.43 3.66
N MET A 212 -14.62 -5.10 2.72
CA MET A 212 -14.73 -3.75 2.12
C MET A 212 -15.82 -2.91 2.75
N ASP A 213 -15.48 -1.69 3.19
CA ASP A 213 -16.40 -0.84 3.94
C ASP A 213 -17.41 -0.11 3.04
N PHE A 214 -17.00 0.30 1.83
CA PHE A 214 -17.83 1.12 0.93
C PHE A 214 -17.77 0.68 -0.54
N ASN A 215 -18.91 0.69 -1.24
CA ASN A 215 -19.02 0.34 -2.66
C ASN A 215 -19.16 1.59 -3.56
N ALA A 216 -18.06 2.06 -4.14
CA ALA A 216 -18.10 3.15 -5.12
C ALA A 216 -18.50 2.66 -6.53
N GLY A 217 -18.49 1.34 -6.78
CA GLY A 217 -18.91 0.73 -8.04
C GLY A 217 -20.35 1.04 -8.43
N ARG A 218 -21.21 1.35 -7.46
CA ARG A 218 -22.60 1.80 -7.67
C ARG A 218 -22.74 2.97 -8.63
N PHE A 219 -21.70 3.82 -8.74
CA PHE A 219 -21.68 4.89 -9.74
C PHE A 219 -21.71 4.35 -11.18
N GLN A 220 -20.91 3.32 -11.43
CA GLN A 220 -20.75 2.71 -12.76
C GLN A 220 -21.98 1.91 -13.16
N ASP A 221 -22.64 1.30 -12.18
CA ASP A 221 -23.89 0.56 -12.38
C ASP A 221 -25.10 1.47 -12.64
N GLY A 222 -24.91 2.80 -12.56
CA GLY A 222 -26.01 3.78 -12.60
C GLY A 222 -26.89 3.76 -11.35
N GLY A 223 -26.43 3.15 -10.26
CA GLY A 223 -27.18 2.96 -9.01
C GLY A 223 -27.09 4.15 -8.04
N ALA A 224 -26.20 5.11 -8.26
CA ALA A 224 -26.10 6.35 -7.48
C ALA A 224 -25.36 7.45 -8.25
N ALA A 225 -25.71 8.71 -8.01
CA ALA A 225 -24.91 9.83 -8.50
C ALA A 225 -23.63 9.99 -7.65
N MET A 226 -22.57 10.54 -8.24
CA MET A 226 -21.29 10.73 -7.54
C MET A 226 -21.40 11.62 -6.29
N ALA A 227 -22.26 12.64 -6.34
CA ALA A 227 -22.51 13.51 -5.19
C ALA A 227 -23.17 12.75 -4.02
N ASP A 228 -24.13 11.87 -4.32
CA ASP A 228 -24.81 11.05 -3.30
C ASP A 228 -23.85 10.05 -2.66
N LEU A 229 -23.01 9.37 -3.47
CA LEU A 229 -21.96 8.49 -2.95
C LEU A 229 -20.94 9.24 -2.09
N GLY A 230 -20.59 10.46 -2.48
CA GLY A 230 -19.71 11.32 -1.71
C GLY A 230 -20.29 11.73 -0.35
N GLU A 231 -21.59 12.04 -0.30
CA GLU A 231 -22.30 12.34 0.95
C GLU A 231 -22.43 11.10 1.84
N GLU A 232 -22.74 9.94 1.26
CA GLU A 232 -22.80 8.65 1.96
C GLU A 232 -21.44 8.33 2.60
N LEU A 233 -20.36 8.40 1.82
CA LEU A 233 -19.00 8.18 2.31
C LEU A 233 -18.61 9.20 3.39
N PHE A 234 -18.95 10.49 3.23
CA PHE A 234 -18.70 11.49 4.28
C PHE A 234 -19.37 11.12 5.60
N ASN A 235 -20.65 10.70 5.57
CA ASN A 235 -21.37 10.27 6.76
C ASN A 235 -20.73 9.03 7.39
N ASP A 236 -20.26 8.07 6.59
CA ASP A 236 -19.53 6.91 7.07
C ASP A 236 -18.22 7.30 7.78
N LEU A 237 -17.46 8.25 7.23
CA LEU A 237 -16.25 8.76 7.89
C LEU A 237 -16.55 9.41 9.23
N VAL A 238 -17.67 10.13 9.36
CA VAL A 238 -18.11 10.70 10.64
C VAL A 238 -18.48 9.60 11.64
N ARG A 239 -19.18 8.54 11.21
CA ARG A 239 -19.52 7.40 12.07
C ARG A 239 -18.27 6.65 12.54
N VAL A 240 -17.31 6.42 11.63
CA VAL A 240 -16.03 5.78 11.93
C VAL A 240 -15.19 6.62 12.90
N ALA A 241 -15.07 7.93 12.65
CA ALA A 241 -14.41 8.85 13.58
C ALA A 241 -15.07 8.85 14.97
N SER A 242 -16.39 8.65 15.02
CA SER A 242 -17.19 8.55 16.24
C SER A 242 -17.10 7.19 16.94
N GLY A 243 -16.43 6.20 16.35
CA GLY A 243 -16.11 4.92 16.98
C GLY A 243 -16.77 3.69 16.38
N GLU A 244 -17.47 3.82 15.25
CA GLU A 244 -17.87 2.65 14.48
C GLU A 244 -16.62 1.97 13.88
N ARG A 245 -16.39 0.71 14.26
CA ARG A 245 -15.22 -0.03 13.78
C ARG A 245 -15.35 -0.37 12.30
N THR A 246 -14.30 -0.18 11.53
CA THR A 246 -14.25 -0.66 10.14
C THR A 246 -14.15 -2.19 10.09
N LYS A 247 -14.42 -2.79 8.93
CA LYS A 247 -14.29 -4.25 8.74
C LYS A 247 -12.86 -4.72 9.01
N GLY A 248 -11.86 -3.94 8.60
CA GLY A 248 -10.44 -4.24 8.85
C GLY A 248 -10.10 -4.24 10.34
N GLU A 249 -10.64 -3.29 11.10
CA GLU A 249 -10.48 -3.27 12.55
C GLU A 249 -11.13 -4.48 13.23
N ARG A 250 -12.32 -4.92 12.78
CA ARG A 250 -13.02 -6.10 13.34
C ARG A 250 -12.27 -7.39 13.03
N ALA A 251 -11.69 -7.49 11.84
CA ALA A 251 -10.85 -8.62 11.41
C ALA A 251 -9.48 -8.65 12.12
N GLY A 252 -9.07 -7.55 12.77
CA GLY A 252 -7.78 -7.47 13.46
C GLY A 252 -6.60 -7.25 12.52
N HIS A 253 -6.84 -6.86 11.27
CA HIS A 253 -5.78 -6.56 10.31
C HIS A 253 -4.99 -5.33 10.76
N SER A 254 -3.66 -5.41 10.71
CA SER A 254 -2.81 -4.30 11.11
C SER A 254 -1.43 -4.37 10.49
N GLN A 255 -1.09 -3.36 9.69
CA GLN A 255 0.19 -3.26 8.99
C GLN A 255 0.69 -1.82 8.99
N VAL A 256 2.00 -1.63 9.12
CA VAL A 256 2.64 -0.32 9.03
C VAL A 256 4.06 -0.48 8.48
N SER A 257 4.46 0.47 7.64
CA SER A 257 5.84 0.65 7.20
C SER A 257 6.14 2.14 7.23
N ILE A 258 7.39 2.52 7.53
CA ILE A 258 7.86 3.90 7.45
C ILE A 258 8.69 4.07 6.19
N TRP A 259 8.65 5.25 5.58
CA TRP A 259 9.48 5.52 4.42
C TRP A 259 10.97 5.51 4.80
N ARG A 260 11.71 4.54 4.25
CA ARG A 260 13.12 4.27 4.59
C ARG A 260 14.06 5.13 3.74
N THR A 261 14.02 6.45 3.89
CA THR A 261 14.88 7.36 3.11
C THR A 261 16.22 7.67 3.73
N TRP A 262 16.49 7.28 4.98
CA TRP A 262 17.74 7.63 5.64
C TRP A 262 18.97 6.96 4.99
N ALA A 263 20.09 7.70 4.97
CA ALA A 263 21.37 7.15 4.54
C ALA A 263 21.81 6.02 5.47
N GLN A 264 21.99 4.81 4.93
CA GLN A 264 22.64 3.73 5.66
C GLN A 264 24.16 3.90 5.56
N SER A 265 24.75 4.54 6.57
CA SER A 265 26.20 4.76 6.68
C SER A 265 26.98 3.57 7.27
N GLY A 266 26.27 2.56 7.76
CA GLY A 266 26.84 1.31 8.28
C GLY A 266 25.83 0.49 9.11
N PRO A 267 26.15 -0.75 9.49
CA PRO A 267 25.32 -1.56 10.36
C PRO A 267 25.19 -0.88 11.74
N GLY A 268 24.00 -0.40 12.08
CA GLY A 268 23.72 0.27 13.37
C GLY A 268 24.06 1.76 13.46
N ALA A 269 24.59 2.38 12.39
CA ALA A 269 24.91 3.81 12.34
C ALA A 269 23.82 4.67 11.66
N GLY A 270 22.67 4.09 11.32
CA GLY A 270 21.54 4.79 10.74
C GLY A 270 20.81 5.63 11.78
N GLY A 271 21.29 6.85 12.03
CA GLY A 271 20.45 7.88 12.63
C GLY A 271 19.33 8.25 11.65
N SER A 272 18.16 8.62 12.18
CA SER A 272 17.03 9.16 11.41
C SER A 272 17.30 10.59 10.89
N GLY A 273 18.54 10.88 10.47
CA GLY A 273 18.88 12.17 9.89
C GLY A 273 18.11 12.37 8.59
N ASP A 274 17.68 13.60 8.33
CA ASP A 274 17.03 13.98 7.09
C ASP A 274 17.94 13.62 5.91
N PHE A 275 17.52 12.65 5.10
CA PHE A 275 18.19 12.38 3.84
C PHE A 275 17.77 13.46 2.84
N ALA A 276 18.62 14.47 2.70
CA ALA A 276 18.43 15.48 1.66
C ALA A 276 19.04 14.97 0.36
N VAL A 277 18.21 14.83 -0.68
CA VAL A 277 18.67 14.52 -2.06
C VAL A 277 19.74 15.50 -2.55
N ASP A 278 19.70 16.74 -2.03
CA ASP A 278 20.67 17.79 -2.34
C ASP A 278 22.06 17.56 -1.72
N GLU A 279 22.22 16.60 -0.79
CA GLU A 279 23.50 16.19 -0.20
C GLU A 279 24.21 15.09 -1.02
N LEU A 280 23.56 14.53 -2.05
CA LEU A 280 24.17 13.53 -2.93
C LEU A 280 25.20 14.19 -3.87
N ALA A 281 26.48 13.88 -3.65
CA ALA A 281 27.56 14.32 -4.54
C ALA A 281 27.55 13.53 -5.86
N GLY A 282 27.61 14.22 -7.01
CA GLY A 282 27.72 13.62 -8.34
C GLY A 282 26.57 13.98 -9.28
N ARG A 283 26.19 13.05 -10.17
CA ARG A 283 25.06 13.19 -11.10
C ARG A 283 24.12 11.99 -10.96
N PRO A 284 22.79 12.15 -11.15
CA PRO A 284 21.83 11.04 -11.15
C PRO A 284 22.27 9.92 -12.09
N LEU A 285 21.90 8.68 -11.75
CA LEU A 285 22.22 7.53 -12.59
C LEU A 285 21.46 7.64 -13.92
N ALA A 286 22.11 7.23 -15.01
CA ALA A 286 21.42 7.08 -16.28
C ALA A 286 20.32 6.03 -16.12
N LEU A 287 19.09 6.35 -16.54
CA LEU A 287 17.99 5.39 -16.59
C LEU A 287 18.40 4.26 -17.54
N ARG A 288 18.56 3.05 -17.00
CA ARG A 288 18.76 1.85 -17.81
C ARG A 288 17.38 1.26 -18.09
N GLY A 289 17.10 0.94 -19.35
CA GLY A 289 15.88 0.21 -19.71
C GLY A 289 15.89 -1.20 -19.08
N ASP A 290 14.70 -1.80 -18.94
CA ASP A 290 14.49 -3.10 -18.28
C ASP A 290 15.38 -4.24 -18.82
N ALA A 291 15.89 -4.10 -20.05
CA ALA A 291 16.64 -5.12 -20.77
C ALA A 291 18.11 -5.36 -20.31
N GLU A 292 18.71 -4.49 -19.49
CA GLU A 292 20.17 -4.54 -19.21
C GLU A 292 20.57 -5.06 -17.82
N SER A 293 19.62 -5.44 -16.97
CA SER A 293 19.95 -6.03 -15.66
C SER A 293 20.18 -7.54 -15.78
N ARG A 294 21.42 -7.95 -16.07
CA ARG A 294 21.87 -9.32 -15.81
C ARG A 294 22.62 -9.34 -14.50
N ALA A 295 21.98 -9.88 -13.46
CA ALA A 295 22.69 -10.32 -12.27
C ALA A 295 23.45 -11.59 -12.63
N ASP A 296 24.64 -11.44 -13.21
CA ASP A 296 25.56 -12.56 -13.45
C ASP A 296 26.01 -13.17 -12.11
N ASP A 297 26.10 -14.50 -12.11
CA ASP A 297 26.66 -15.38 -11.09
C ASP A 297 25.94 -15.54 -9.73
N ALA A 298 24.91 -16.38 -9.72
CA ALA A 298 24.63 -17.26 -8.58
C ALA A 298 24.09 -18.61 -9.07
N ARG A 299 24.82 -19.69 -8.78
CA ARG A 299 24.41 -21.05 -9.14
C ARG A 299 23.25 -21.48 -8.25
N VAL A 300 22.11 -21.80 -8.87
CA VAL A 300 21.06 -22.59 -8.22
C VAL A 300 21.70 -23.92 -7.82
N VAL A 301 21.60 -24.28 -6.55
CA VAL A 301 22.02 -25.61 -6.12
C VAL A 301 20.99 -26.58 -6.66
N GLU A 302 21.32 -27.25 -7.76
CA GLU A 302 20.55 -28.38 -8.27
C GLU A 302 20.33 -29.39 -7.14
N GLU A 303 19.12 -29.95 -7.10
CA GLU A 303 18.64 -30.94 -6.14
C GLU A 303 19.76 -31.74 -5.47
N SER A 304 20.05 -31.42 -4.20
CA SER A 304 20.85 -32.34 -3.42
C SER A 304 19.97 -33.56 -3.14
N ALA A 305 20.43 -34.75 -3.52
CA ALA A 305 19.84 -36.05 -3.15
C ALA A 305 19.87 -36.32 -1.62
N ALA A 306 20.13 -35.31 -0.78
CA ALA A 306 20.13 -35.42 0.66
C ALA A 306 18.70 -35.65 1.18
N PRO A 307 18.51 -36.55 2.16
CA PRO A 307 17.21 -36.81 2.73
C PRO A 307 16.59 -35.54 3.33
N ARG A 308 15.33 -35.25 2.97
CA ARG A 308 14.55 -34.14 3.53
C ARG A 308 14.40 -34.38 5.05
N ARG A 309 15.07 -33.56 5.86
CA ARG A 309 15.02 -33.66 7.33
C ARG A 309 13.75 -33.05 7.93
N GLU A 310 13.10 -32.13 7.21
CA GLU A 310 11.83 -31.50 7.56
C GLU A 310 10.99 -31.29 6.29
N ARG A 311 9.66 -31.35 6.43
CA ARG A 311 8.62 -31.07 5.44
C ARG A 311 7.90 -29.79 5.84
N ILE A 312 8.28 -28.68 5.23
CA ILE A 312 7.73 -27.36 5.51
C ILE A 312 6.61 -27.04 4.51
N GLY A 313 5.46 -26.58 5.02
CA GLY A 313 4.45 -25.86 4.24
C GLY A 313 4.74 -24.37 4.28
N LEU A 314 5.09 -23.77 3.14
CA LEU A 314 5.48 -22.36 3.06
C LEU A 314 4.31 -21.50 2.57
N VAL A 315 3.94 -20.46 3.31
CA VAL A 315 3.07 -19.39 2.81
C VAL A 315 3.95 -18.19 2.49
N LEU A 316 4.17 -17.93 1.20
CA LEU A 316 5.11 -16.91 0.73
C LEU A 316 4.34 -15.68 0.25
N PRO A 317 4.25 -14.61 1.06
CA PRO A 317 3.70 -13.35 0.59
C PRO A 317 4.60 -12.72 -0.48
N THR A 318 4.02 -12.22 -1.56
CA THR A 318 4.74 -11.50 -2.63
C THR A 318 4.84 -10.00 -2.37
N SER A 319 4.19 -9.49 -1.32
CA SER A 319 4.28 -8.10 -0.86
C SER A 319 4.18 -8.00 0.65
N LEU A 320 4.65 -6.87 1.21
CA LEU A 320 4.42 -6.56 2.63
C LEU A 320 2.92 -6.57 2.98
N CYS A 321 2.04 -6.17 2.06
CA CYS A 321 0.59 -6.10 2.25
C CYS A 321 -0.07 -7.47 2.42
N SER A 322 0.47 -8.54 1.84
CA SER A 322 -0.03 -9.91 2.08
C SER A 322 0.66 -10.61 3.27
N GLY A 323 1.63 -9.95 3.92
CA GLY A 323 2.46 -10.54 4.97
C GLY A 323 1.71 -10.98 6.23
N GLU A 324 0.72 -10.20 6.67
CA GLU A 324 -0.05 -10.53 7.88
C GLU A 324 -1.01 -11.69 7.62
N VAL A 325 -1.72 -11.67 6.48
CA VAL A 325 -2.60 -12.76 6.06
C VAL A 325 -1.81 -14.06 5.87
N ALA A 326 -0.61 -13.99 5.28
CA ALA A 326 0.28 -15.14 5.17
C ALA A 326 0.62 -15.75 6.54
N ARG A 327 0.86 -14.89 7.54
CA ARG A 327 1.17 -15.29 8.92
C ARG A 327 -0.03 -15.95 9.60
N LEU A 328 -1.22 -15.36 9.46
CA LEU A 328 -2.48 -15.92 9.97
C LEU A 328 -2.78 -17.29 9.37
N ILE A 329 -2.56 -17.48 8.06
CA ILE A 329 -2.73 -18.79 7.41
C ILE A 329 -1.74 -19.81 7.98
N ALA A 330 -0.45 -19.45 8.09
CA ALA A 330 0.57 -20.35 8.61
C ALA A 330 0.30 -20.75 10.07
N ASP A 331 -0.07 -19.79 10.92
CA ASP A 331 -0.40 -20.01 12.33
C ASP A 331 -1.67 -20.86 12.49
N GLY A 332 -2.71 -20.61 11.68
CA GLY A 332 -3.94 -21.40 11.66
C GLY A 332 -3.74 -22.85 11.23
N LEU A 333 -2.91 -23.08 10.20
CA LEU A 333 -2.52 -24.43 9.77
C LEU A 333 -1.67 -25.16 10.82
N GLY A 334 -0.77 -24.43 11.50
CA GLY A 334 0.02 -24.95 12.62
C GLY A 334 -0.84 -25.37 13.81
N ALA A 335 -1.79 -24.51 14.22
CA ALA A 335 -2.74 -24.82 15.29
C ALA A 335 -3.63 -26.03 14.94
N SER A 336 -4.06 -26.14 13.68
CA SER A 336 -4.87 -27.27 13.20
C SER A 336 -4.08 -28.59 13.22
N ARG A 337 -2.79 -28.56 12.86
CA ARG A 337 -1.87 -29.70 13.01
C ARG A 337 -1.77 -30.14 14.47
N ASP A 338 -1.54 -29.19 15.38
CA ASP A 338 -1.32 -29.49 16.81
C ASP A 338 -2.59 -29.96 17.53
N ALA A 339 -3.75 -29.47 17.11
CA ALA A 339 -5.04 -29.86 17.67
C ALA A 339 -5.50 -31.26 17.23
N GLY A 340 -4.86 -31.87 16.22
CA GLY A 340 -5.26 -33.17 15.68
C GLY A 340 -6.72 -33.20 15.18
N SER A 341 -7.26 -32.05 14.79
CA SER A 341 -8.71 -31.84 14.61
C SER A 341 -9.27 -32.64 13.44
N GLN A 342 -10.33 -33.41 13.70
CA GLN A 342 -11.00 -34.33 12.77
C GLN A 342 -11.89 -33.62 11.70
N GLY A 343 -11.56 -32.40 11.27
CA GLY A 343 -12.37 -31.60 10.33
C GLY A 343 -11.66 -31.17 9.04
N GLU A 344 -10.35 -30.88 9.10
CA GLU A 344 -9.47 -30.70 7.92
C GLU A 344 -8.32 -31.73 7.94
N PRO A 345 -8.61 -33.02 7.70
CA PRO A 345 -7.92 -34.07 8.45
C PRO A 345 -6.74 -34.75 7.76
N ALA A 346 -6.17 -34.21 6.66
CA ALA A 346 -5.08 -34.90 5.96
C ALA A 346 -3.87 -34.01 5.60
N LEU A 347 -4.10 -32.73 5.28
CA LEU A 347 -3.06 -31.87 4.76
C LEU A 347 -2.12 -31.38 5.87
N ALA A 348 -2.65 -30.89 6.99
CA ALA A 348 -1.85 -30.30 8.06
C ALA A 348 -0.87 -31.30 8.72
N ALA A 349 -1.29 -32.57 8.87
CA ALA A 349 -0.46 -33.64 9.41
C ALA A 349 0.66 -34.11 8.48
N ALA A 350 0.62 -33.73 7.18
CA ALA A 350 1.64 -34.09 6.20
C ALA A 350 2.90 -33.20 6.24
N PHE A 351 2.92 -32.20 7.13
CA PHE A 351 3.99 -31.23 7.29
C PHE A 351 4.47 -31.18 8.75
N ASP A 352 5.77 -31.05 8.93
CA ASP A 352 6.37 -30.86 10.25
C ASP A 352 6.08 -29.45 10.79
N ARG A 353 6.06 -28.44 9.90
CA ARG A 353 5.63 -27.07 10.23
C ARG A 353 5.15 -26.25 9.06
N PHE A 354 4.35 -25.25 9.39
CA PHE A 354 3.96 -24.17 8.50
C PHE A 354 4.76 -22.92 8.84
N VAL A 355 5.23 -22.21 7.82
CA VAL A 355 6.04 -20.99 7.97
C VAL A 355 5.52 -19.95 6.99
N ALA A 356 5.34 -18.73 7.46
CA ALA A 356 5.21 -17.56 6.60
C ALA A 356 6.56 -16.82 6.54
N LEU A 357 6.94 -16.33 5.37
CA LEU A 357 8.15 -15.51 5.17
C LEU A 357 7.77 -14.08 4.74
N PRO A 358 7.18 -13.26 5.64
CA PRO A 358 6.92 -11.85 5.34
C PRO A 358 8.23 -11.09 5.18
N HIS A 359 8.25 -10.16 4.23
CA HIS A 359 9.38 -9.29 3.96
C HIS A 359 8.96 -7.83 4.03
N THR A 360 9.94 -6.95 4.27
CA THR A 360 9.73 -5.50 4.36
C THR A 360 9.67 -4.80 3.01
N GLU A 361 9.96 -5.53 1.92
CA GLU A 361 9.92 -4.95 0.58
C GLU A 361 8.47 -4.74 0.12
N GLY A 362 8.15 -3.52 -0.29
CA GLY A 362 6.80 -3.11 -0.68
C GLY A 362 6.45 -3.47 -2.14
N CYS A 363 5.22 -3.15 -2.55
CA CYS A 363 4.70 -3.39 -3.92
C CYS A 363 5.57 -2.79 -5.04
N GLY A 364 6.45 -1.83 -4.72
CA GLY A 364 7.19 -0.99 -5.67
C GLY A 364 8.62 -1.39 -6.04
N VAL A 365 9.15 -2.58 -5.67
CA VAL A 365 10.56 -2.98 -5.93
C VAL A 365 11.03 -2.51 -7.31
N GLY A 366 12.05 -1.64 -7.33
CA GLY A 366 12.49 -0.94 -8.53
C GLY A 366 12.99 -1.89 -9.62
N HIS A 367 12.55 -1.67 -10.86
CA HIS A 367 12.95 -2.48 -12.04
C HIS A 367 14.39 -2.15 -12.46
N ALA A 368 14.75 -0.86 -12.43
CA ALA A 368 16.10 -0.43 -12.78
C ALA A 368 17.14 -0.86 -11.71
N ALA A 369 18.35 -1.17 -12.17
CA ALA A 369 19.48 -1.66 -11.37
C ALA A 369 19.31 -3.05 -10.72
N GLY A 370 18.28 -3.82 -11.10
CA GLY A 370 18.19 -5.25 -10.80
C GLY A 370 17.62 -5.64 -9.44
N GLY A 371 16.96 -4.71 -8.76
CA GLY A 371 16.29 -4.95 -7.49
C GLY A 371 15.19 -6.02 -7.60
N GLU A 372 14.40 -5.97 -8.67
CA GLU A 372 13.37 -6.99 -8.94
C GLU A 372 13.97 -8.38 -9.15
N GLN A 373 15.04 -8.54 -9.94
CA GLN A 373 15.64 -9.88 -10.13
C GLN A 373 16.29 -10.41 -8.84
N LEU A 374 16.91 -9.52 -8.04
CA LEU A 374 17.43 -9.89 -6.72
C LEU A 374 16.30 -10.39 -5.81
N PHE A 375 15.20 -9.63 -5.76
CA PHE A 375 14.03 -9.95 -4.96
C PHE A 375 13.34 -11.24 -5.43
N ALA A 376 13.12 -11.38 -6.75
CA ALA A 376 12.68 -12.61 -7.41
C ALA A 376 13.56 -13.79 -7.01
N ARG A 377 14.89 -13.62 -7.07
CA ARG A 377 15.85 -14.67 -6.75
C ARG A 377 15.75 -15.11 -5.30
N VAL A 378 15.58 -14.19 -4.36
CA VAL A 378 15.42 -14.53 -2.95
C VAL A 378 14.09 -15.25 -2.72
N LEU A 379 12.98 -14.69 -3.18
CA LEU A 379 11.64 -15.29 -3.03
C LEU A 379 11.55 -16.69 -3.67
N LEU A 380 11.93 -16.80 -4.95
CA LEU A 380 11.87 -18.05 -5.68
C LEU A 380 12.91 -19.08 -5.19
N GLY A 381 13.99 -18.61 -4.57
CA GLY A 381 14.96 -19.47 -3.88
C GLY A 381 14.35 -20.14 -2.65
N HIS A 382 13.51 -19.43 -1.88
CA HIS A 382 12.79 -20.02 -0.76
C HIS A 382 11.77 -21.08 -1.20
N LEU A 383 11.04 -20.85 -2.30
CA LEU A 383 10.10 -21.83 -2.86
C LEU A 383 10.77 -23.17 -3.21
N GLN A 384 12.02 -23.11 -3.68
CA GLN A 384 12.77 -24.27 -4.15
C GLN A 384 13.63 -24.92 -3.06
N HIS A 385 13.64 -24.38 -1.84
CA HIS A 385 14.43 -24.92 -0.75
C HIS A 385 14.06 -26.40 -0.50
N PRO A 386 15.03 -27.33 -0.35
CA PRO A 386 14.74 -28.78 -0.27
C PRO A 386 13.78 -29.20 0.85
N ALA A 387 13.71 -28.43 1.94
CA ALA A 387 12.78 -28.66 3.05
C ALA A 387 11.34 -28.19 2.75
N VAL A 388 11.12 -27.35 1.73
CA VAL A 388 9.79 -26.87 1.34
C VAL A 388 9.10 -27.96 0.53
N ALA A 389 8.14 -28.62 1.17
CA ALA A 389 7.39 -29.74 0.60
C ALA A 389 6.19 -29.26 -0.22
N ALA A 390 5.61 -28.11 0.14
CA ALA A 390 4.60 -27.39 -0.63
C ALA A 390 4.71 -25.89 -0.30
N ALA A 391 4.33 -25.03 -1.25
CA ALA A 391 4.25 -23.59 -1.01
C ALA A 391 3.03 -22.96 -1.66
N LEU A 392 2.50 -21.93 -1.01
CA LEU A 392 1.43 -21.06 -1.49
C LEU A 392 2.02 -19.65 -1.65
N LEU A 393 2.07 -19.13 -2.88
CA LEU A 393 2.34 -17.71 -3.11
C LEU A 393 1.06 -16.94 -2.83
N LEU A 394 1.19 -15.90 -2.02
CA LEU A 394 0.08 -15.08 -1.58
C LEU A 394 0.29 -13.64 -2.02
N GLU A 395 -0.48 -13.21 -3.01
CA GLU A 395 -0.43 -11.84 -3.51
C GLU A 395 -1.48 -10.95 -2.88
N HIS A 396 -1.21 -9.66 -2.95
CA HIS A 396 -2.21 -8.60 -2.73
C HIS A 396 -2.61 -7.92 -4.05
N GLY A 397 -1.81 -8.13 -5.10
CA GLY A 397 -2.05 -7.72 -6.46
C GLY A 397 -1.63 -6.29 -6.80
N CYS A 398 -1.22 -5.43 -5.84
CA CYS A 398 -0.61 -4.13 -6.15
C CYS A 398 0.84 -4.25 -6.61
N GLU A 399 1.50 -5.32 -6.20
CA GLU A 399 2.91 -5.54 -6.38
C GLU A 399 3.28 -5.77 -7.84
N LYS A 400 4.54 -5.44 -8.13
CA LYS A 400 5.19 -5.79 -9.38
C LYS A 400 5.39 -7.31 -9.51
N THR A 401 5.63 -8.00 -8.41
CA THR A 401 5.85 -9.45 -8.34
C THR A 401 4.58 -10.26 -8.09
N HIS A 402 3.49 -9.90 -8.76
CA HIS A 402 2.21 -10.57 -8.65
C HIS A 402 2.29 -12.04 -9.12
N ASN A 403 1.30 -12.87 -8.78
CA ASN A 403 1.29 -14.31 -9.01
C ASN A 403 1.53 -14.70 -10.47
N ALA A 404 0.90 -13.99 -11.42
CA ALA A 404 1.11 -14.25 -12.85
C ALA A 404 2.57 -14.03 -13.29
N TRP A 405 3.20 -12.94 -12.81
CA TRP A 405 4.62 -12.68 -13.05
C TRP A 405 5.50 -13.74 -12.37
N ALA A 406 5.18 -14.14 -11.14
CA ALA A 406 5.96 -15.13 -10.41
C ALA A 406 5.92 -16.50 -11.09
N SER A 407 4.75 -16.87 -11.65
CA SER A 407 4.57 -18.07 -12.46
C SER A 407 5.40 -18.04 -13.74
N GLU A 408 5.43 -16.90 -14.44
CA GLU A 408 6.27 -16.71 -15.64
C GLU A 408 7.76 -16.80 -15.30
N GLU A 409 8.19 -16.18 -14.21
CA GLU A 409 9.59 -16.20 -13.77
C GLU A 409 10.05 -17.60 -13.32
N LEU A 410 9.16 -18.40 -12.69
CA LEU A 410 9.40 -19.81 -12.43
C LEU A 410 9.58 -20.61 -13.73
N ALA A 411 8.70 -20.39 -14.72
CA ALA A 411 8.79 -21.06 -16.01
C ALA A 411 10.08 -20.72 -16.76
N ASN A 412 10.50 -19.44 -16.75
CA ASN A 412 11.76 -18.98 -17.34
C ASN A 412 13.00 -19.64 -16.71
N ARG A 413 12.89 -20.06 -15.44
CA ARG A 413 13.94 -20.76 -14.69
C ARG A 413 13.83 -22.28 -14.78
N GLY A 414 12.91 -22.82 -15.59
CA GLY A 414 12.68 -24.25 -15.72
C GLY A 414 12.03 -24.90 -14.50
N VAL A 415 11.39 -24.11 -13.64
CA VAL A 415 10.70 -24.59 -12.44
C VAL A 415 9.21 -24.71 -12.74
N PRO A 416 8.59 -25.90 -12.64
CA PRO A 416 7.17 -26.06 -12.94
C PRO A 416 6.29 -25.35 -11.90
N ALA A 417 5.50 -24.36 -12.35
CA ALA A 417 4.67 -23.52 -11.49
C ALA A 417 3.55 -24.33 -10.80
N GLU A 418 3.07 -25.41 -11.41
CA GLU A 418 2.07 -26.34 -10.87
C GLU A 418 2.49 -27.02 -9.56
N ARG A 419 3.77 -26.94 -9.19
CA ARG A 419 4.27 -27.38 -7.89
C ARG A 419 3.80 -26.48 -6.74
N PHE A 420 3.34 -25.27 -7.04
CA PHE A 420 2.98 -24.26 -6.05
C PHE A 420 1.51 -23.85 -6.16
N GLY A 421 0.91 -23.49 -5.03
CA GLY A 421 -0.37 -22.80 -4.99
C GLY A 421 -0.18 -21.31 -5.24
N PHE A 422 -1.18 -20.67 -5.83
CA PHE A 422 -1.25 -19.22 -5.98
C PHE A 422 -2.61 -18.75 -5.46
N ALA A 423 -2.60 -17.74 -4.60
CA ALA A 423 -3.79 -17.11 -4.07
C ALA A 423 -3.62 -15.59 -4.06
N SER A 424 -4.73 -14.86 -4.23
CA SER A 424 -4.82 -13.43 -3.96
C SER A 424 -5.63 -13.25 -2.69
N VAL A 425 -5.16 -12.35 -1.85
CA VAL A 425 -5.95 -11.71 -0.80
C VAL A 425 -6.85 -10.66 -1.43
#